data_AF-A0A511DQN7-F1
#
_entry.id   AF-A0A511DQN7-F1
#
_cell.length_a   1.000
_cell.length_b   1.000
_cell.length_c   1.000
_cell.angle_alpha   90.00
_cell.angle_beta   90.00
_cell.angle_gamma   90.00
#
_symmetry.space_group_name_H-M   'P 1'
#
loop_
_entity.id
_entity.type
_entity.pdbx_description
1 polymer ?
#
loop_
_entity_poly.entity_id
_entity_poly.type
_entity_poly.pdbx_seq_one_letter_code
_entity_poly.pdbx_strand_id
1 'polypeptide(L)'
;MDAEERAKAARLTRERMTILRAVEAALSRYREVAEAIAESSDRRAAITAVGTLLDVDETPARAVVELQWGRLSRDTRAGVTEELEQLGRELEALES
;
A
#
# COMPACT_ATOMS: atom_id res chain seq x y z
N MET A 1 -27.30 -7.55 0.48
CA MET A 1 -26.49 -6.32 0.55
C MET A 1 -27.17 -5.30 -0.33
N ASP A 2 -27.67 -4.23 0.25
CA ASP A 2 -28.31 -3.15 -0.51
C ASP A 2 -27.26 -2.33 -1.29
N ALA A 3 -27.73 -1.37 -2.10
CA ALA A 3 -26.86 -0.57 -2.96
C ALA A 3 -25.89 0.32 -2.16
N GLU A 4 -26.30 0.80 -0.98
CA GLU A 4 -25.46 1.65 -0.13
C GLU A 4 -24.34 0.84 0.52
N GLU A 5 -24.67 -0.35 1.01
CA GLU A 5 -23.71 -1.31 1.55
C GLU A 5 -22.69 -1.74 0.49
N ARG A 6 -23.12 -2.00 -0.76
CA ARG A 6 -22.23 -2.29 -1.90
C ARG A 6 -21.29 -1.15 -2.23
N ALA A 7 -21.80 0.07 -2.31
CA ALA A 7 -20.99 1.25 -2.60
C ALA A 7 -19.94 1.49 -1.50
N LYS A 8 -20.34 1.32 -0.23
CA LYS A 8 -19.42 1.41 0.91
C LYS A 8 -18.35 0.33 0.87
N ALA A 9 -18.72 -0.92 0.61
CA ALA A 9 -17.77 -2.03 0.48
C ALA A 9 -16.76 -1.77 -0.65
N ALA A 10 -17.24 -1.39 -1.85
CA ALA A 10 -16.37 -1.08 -2.97
C ALA A 10 -15.40 0.07 -2.66
N ARG A 11 -15.84 1.09 -1.93
CA ARG A 11 -14.95 2.18 -1.49
C ARG A 11 -13.86 1.67 -0.56
N LEU A 12 -14.20 0.89 0.46
CA LEU A 12 -13.24 0.31 1.41
C LEU A 12 -12.25 -0.63 0.72
N THR A 13 -12.70 -1.43 -0.24
CA THR A 13 -11.84 -2.31 -1.05
C THR A 13 -10.83 -1.49 -1.84
N ARG A 14 -11.26 -0.41 -2.50
CA ARG A 14 -10.33 0.51 -3.22
C ARG A 14 -9.33 1.17 -2.27
N GLU A 15 -9.76 1.66 -1.10
CA GLU A 15 -8.87 2.24 -0.09
C GLU A 15 -7.79 1.25 0.37
N ARG A 16 -8.17 -0.01 0.64
CA ARG A 16 -7.23 -1.08 1.01
C ARG A 16 -6.24 -1.38 -0.12
N MET A 17 -6.74 -1.48 -1.36
CA MET A 17 -5.88 -1.70 -2.53
C MET A 17 -4.88 -0.56 -2.74
N THR A 18 -5.27 0.70 -2.51
CA THR A 18 -4.35 1.84 -2.61
C THR A 18 -3.17 1.71 -1.66
N ILE A 19 -3.41 1.30 -0.40
CA ILE A 19 -2.35 1.08 0.58
C ILE A 19 -1.47 -0.11 0.17
N LEU A 20 -2.07 -1.24 -0.21
CA LEU A 20 -1.32 -2.44 -0.59
C LEU A 20 -0.48 -2.23 -1.85
N ARG A 21 -0.95 -1.46 -2.83
CA ARG A 21 -0.17 -1.08 -4.01
C ARG A 21 1.07 -0.26 -3.65
N ALA A 22 0.94 0.69 -2.71
CA ALA A 22 2.10 1.44 -2.21
C ALA A 22 3.09 0.52 -1.47
N VAL A 23 2.59 -0.44 -0.69
CA VAL A 23 3.42 -1.45 -0.04
C VAL A 23 4.13 -2.34 -1.07
N GLU A 24 3.43 -2.84 -2.08
CA GLU A 24 4.02 -3.65 -3.16
C GLU A 24 5.11 -2.87 -3.90
N ALA A 25 4.81 -1.62 -4.29
CA ALA A 25 5.78 -0.72 -4.92
C ALA A 25 7.02 -0.52 -4.03
N ALA A 26 6.83 -0.28 -2.73
CA ALA A 26 7.92 -0.11 -1.79
C ALA A 26 8.78 -1.37 -1.63
N LEU A 27 8.14 -2.55 -1.56
CA LEU A 27 8.82 -3.83 -1.41
C LEU A 27 9.58 -4.26 -2.68
N SER A 28 9.14 -3.81 -3.86
CA SER A 28 9.87 -4.01 -5.12
C SER A 28 11.07 -3.08 -5.27
N ARG A 29 10.98 -1.86 -4.72
CA ARG A 29 12.02 -0.80 -4.76
C ARG A 29 12.67 -0.58 -3.38
N TYR A 30 12.80 -1.64 -2.58
CA TYR A 30 13.12 -1.54 -1.15
C TYR A 30 14.42 -0.77 -0.84
N ARG A 31 15.40 -0.82 -1.75
CA ARG A 31 16.68 -0.12 -1.58
C ARG A 31 16.49 1.39 -1.64
N GLU A 32 15.79 1.88 -2.66
CA GLU A 32 15.49 3.31 -2.84
C GLU A 32 14.62 3.84 -1.69
N VAL A 33 13.63 3.05 -1.26
CA VAL A 33 12.77 3.43 -0.13
C VAL A 33 13.55 3.48 1.18
N ALA A 34 14.41 2.49 1.45
CA ALA A 34 15.24 2.48 2.64
C ALA A 34 16.23 3.67 2.67
N GLU A 35 16.81 4.01 1.52
CA GLU A 35 17.68 5.17 1.35
C GLU A 35 16.92 6.48 1.64
N ALA A 36 15.76 6.70 1.01
CA ALA A 36 14.95 7.89 1.23
C ALA A 36 14.51 8.06 2.71
N ILE A 37 14.18 6.96 3.39
CA ILE A 37 13.86 6.97 4.83
C ILE A 37 15.10 7.33 5.66
N ALA A 38 16.26 6.76 5.34
CA ALA A 38 17.50 6.98 6.09
C ALA A 38 18.06 8.40 5.93
N GLU A 39 17.84 9.04 4.78
CA GLU A 39 18.26 10.42 4.51
C GLU A 39 17.34 11.47 5.15
N SER A 40 16.18 11.07 5.65
CA SER A 40 15.20 11.97 6.24
C SER A 40 15.57 12.38 7.66
N SER A 41 15.33 13.65 8.01
CA SER A 41 15.65 14.21 9.33
C SER A 41 14.81 13.64 10.47
N ASP A 42 13.57 13.26 10.15
CA ASP A 42 12.60 12.73 11.09
C ASP A 42 11.55 11.89 10.35
N ARG A 43 10.64 11.32 11.14
CA ARG A 43 9.57 10.46 10.64
C ARG A 43 8.62 11.16 9.67
N ARG A 44 8.30 12.44 9.87
CA ARG A 44 7.41 13.20 8.99
C ARG A 44 8.11 13.50 7.67
N ALA A 45 9.39 13.85 7.70
CA ALA A 45 10.21 13.99 6.51
C ALA A 45 10.27 12.69 5.70
N ALA A 46 10.44 11.54 6.38
CA ALA A 46 10.43 10.22 5.73
C ALA A 46 9.10 9.91 5.02
N ILE A 47 7.96 10.22 5.66
CA ILE A 47 6.64 10.04 5.04
C ILE A 47 6.50 10.90 3.78
N THR A 48 6.91 12.16 3.83
CA THR A 48 6.90 13.05 2.66
C THR A 48 7.81 12.57 1.54
N ALA A 49 9.03 12.14 1.87
CA ALA A 49 10.01 11.64 0.91
C ALA A 49 9.51 10.36 0.21
N VAL A 50 8.97 9.41 0.98
CA VAL A 50 8.38 8.17 0.44
C VAL A 50 7.15 8.47 -0.41
N GLY A 51 6.27 9.37 0.03
CA GLY A 51 5.09 9.79 -0.75
C GLY A 51 5.48 10.37 -2.11
N THR A 52 6.53 11.20 -2.13
CA THR A 52 7.08 11.76 -3.38
C THR A 52 7.73 10.69 -4.26
N LEU A 53 8.51 9.78 -3.67
CA LEU A 53 9.22 8.72 -4.39
C LEU A 53 8.27 7.71 -5.07
N LEU A 54 7.14 7.43 -4.43
CA LEU A 54 6.17 6.44 -4.87
C LEU A 54 4.94 7.07 -5.55
N ASP A 55 4.84 8.39 -5.61
CA ASP A 55 3.70 9.15 -6.12
C ASP A 55 2.38 8.74 -5.44
N VAL A 56 2.37 8.79 -4.10
CA VAL A 56 1.22 8.41 -3.27
C VAL A 56 0.95 9.43 -2.17
N ASP A 57 -0.32 9.47 -1.74
CA ASP A 57 -0.75 10.29 -0.62
C ASP A 57 -0.11 9.88 0.73
N GLU A 58 -0.30 10.73 1.74
CA GLU A 58 0.29 10.56 3.08
C GLU A 58 -0.06 9.21 3.72
N THR A 59 -1.29 8.72 3.57
CA THR A 59 -1.73 7.49 4.23
C THR A 59 -0.98 6.25 3.72
N PRO A 60 -0.93 5.96 2.40
CA PRO A 60 -0.07 4.89 1.88
C PRO A 60 1.41 5.10 2.17
N ALA A 61 1.92 6.34 2.08
CA ALA A 61 3.32 6.64 2.41
C ALA A 61 3.66 6.31 3.87
N ARG A 62 2.77 6.68 4.81
CA ARG A 62 2.90 6.34 6.23
C ARG A 62 2.93 4.83 6.46
N ALA A 63 2.06 4.09 5.78
CA ALA A 63 2.04 2.62 5.86
C ALA A 63 3.38 1.99 5.42
N VAL A 64 4.02 2.56 4.40
CA VAL A 64 5.35 2.14 3.93
C VAL A 64 6.44 2.43 4.97
N VAL A 65 6.45 3.64 5.56
CA VAL A 65 7.42 4.01 6.61
C VAL A 65 7.26 3.16 7.88
N GLU A 66 6.05 2.66 8.14
CA GLU A 66 5.74 1.77 9.26
C GLU A 66 6.04 0.27 8.99
N LEU A 67 6.51 -0.08 7.79
CA LEU A 67 6.82 -1.47 7.47
C LEU A 67 7.92 -2.03 8.38
N GLN A 68 7.66 -3.23 8.89
CA GLN A 68 8.67 -4.01 9.59
C GLN A 68 9.59 -4.70 8.59
N TRP A 69 10.89 -4.74 8.85
CA TRP A 69 11.91 -5.37 8.00
C TRP A 69 11.58 -6.82 7.59
N GLY A 70 10.89 -7.56 8.47
CA GLY A 70 10.43 -8.92 8.17
C GLY A 70 9.51 -9.01 6.94
N ARG A 71 8.78 -7.93 6.60
CA ARG A 71 7.88 -7.92 5.43
C ARG A 71 8.58 -7.88 4.08
N LEU A 72 9.92 -7.70 4.05
CA LEU A 72 10.73 -7.75 2.83
C LEU A 72 10.96 -9.18 2.30
N SER A 73 10.65 -10.19 3.11
CA SER A 73 10.86 -11.58 2.73
C SER A 73 10.08 -11.95 1.47
N ARG A 74 10.60 -12.90 0.68
CA ARG A 74 10.01 -13.25 -0.62
C ARG A 74 8.58 -13.78 -0.50
N ASP A 75 8.32 -14.58 0.52
CA ASP A 75 7.01 -15.11 0.88
C ASP A 75 6.02 -13.99 1.24
N THR A 76 6.42 -13.04 2.09
CA THR A 76 5.54 -11.90 2.44
C THR A 76 5.22 -11.05 1.20
N ARG A 77 6.20 -10.82 0.32
CA ARG A 77 5.99 -10.07 -0.93
C ARG A 77 5.01 -10.78 -1.87
N ALA A 78 5.15 -12.10 -2.04
CA ALA A 78 4.21 -12.88 -2.82
C ALA A 78 2.78 -12.79 -2.25
N GLY A 79 2.64 -12.88 -0.93
CA GLY A 79 1.34 -12.74 -0.27
C GLY A 79 0.67 -11.37 -0.49
N VAL A 80 1.45 -10.28 -0.57
CA VAL A 80 0.90 -8.94 -0.88
C VAL A 80 0.34 -8.88 -2.30
N THR A 81 1.04 -9.47 -3.28
CA THR A 81 0.57 -9.55 -4.67
C THR A 81 -0.70 -10.40 -4.77
N GLU A 82 -0.74 -11.57 -4.11
CA GLU A 82 -1.93 -12.43 -4.06
C GLU A 82 -3.14 -11.72 -3.42
N GLU A 83 -2.90 -10.96 -2.35
CA GLU A 83 -3.94 -10.16 -1.68
C GLU A 83 -4.50 -9.07 -2.61
N LEU A 84 -3.64 -8.39 -3.37
CA LEU A 84 -4.06 -7.38 -4.36
C LEU A 84 -4.93 -7.99 -5.47
N GLU A 85 -4.56 -9.16 -5.98
CA GLU A 85 -5.35 -9.87 -6.99
C GLU A 85 -6.72 -10.29 -6.43
N GLN A 86 -6.76 -10.78 -5.18
CA GLN A 86 -8.01 -11.16 -4.53
C GLN A 86 -8.94 -9.97 -4.32
N LEU A 87 -8.40 -8.82 -3.88
CA LEU A 87 -9.18 -7.59 -3.71
C LEU A 87 -9.67 -7.03 -5.05
N GLY A 88 -8.89 -7.21 -6.13
CA GLY A 88 -9.32 -6.86 -7.49
C GLY A 88 -10.58 -7.63 -7.90
N ARG A 89 -10.57 -8.96 -7.71
CA ARG A 89 -11.75 -9.81 -7.99
C ARG A 89 -12.96 -9.44 -7.12
N GLU A 90 -12.72 -9.10 -5.84
CA GLU A 90 -13.79 -8.65 -4.94
C GLU A 90 -14.41 -7.33 -5.42
N LEU A 91 -13.57 -6.38 -5.84
CA LEU A 91 -14.04 -5.09 -6.35
C LEU A 91 -14.89 -5.25 -7.61
N GLU A 92 -14.45 -6.06 -8.57
CA GLU A 92 -15.20 -6.36 -9.80
C GLU A 92 -16.58 -6.96 -9.48
N ALA A 93 -16.65 -7.86 -8.50
CA ALA A 93 -17.92 -8.47 -8.06
C ALA A 93 -18.86 -7.49 -7.35
N LEU A 94 -18.33 -6.44 -6.71
CA LEU A 94 -19.12 -5.40 -6.02
C LEU A 94 -19.66 -4.35 -7.00
N GLU A 95 -18.96 -4.11 -8.11
CA GLU A 95 -19.33 -3.15 -9.16
C GLU A 95 -20.25 -3.74 -10.25
N SER A 96 -20.36 -5.07 -10.32
CA SER A 96 -21.26 -5.82 -11.21
C SER A 96 -22.69 -5.90 -10.69
#